data_AF-A0A838WD33-F1
#
_entry.id   AF-A0A838WD33-F1
#
_cell.length_a   1.000
_cell.length_b   1.000
_cell.length_c   1.000
_cell.angle_alpha   90.00
_cell.angle_beta   90.00
_cell.angle_gamma   90.00
#
_symmetry.space_group_name_H-M   'P 1'
#
loop_
_entity.id
_entity.type
_entity.pdbx_description
1 polymer ?
#
loop_
_entity_poly.entity_id
_entity_poly.type
_entity_poly.pdbx_seq_one_letter_code
_entity_poly.pdbx_strand_id
1 'polypeptide(L)' 'GMYVFGRKAEFYAKNQNRVVDRKIVISPMVDERAIPVAKSLSIETYSYADMVVS' A
#
# COMPACT_ATOMS: atom_id res chain seq x y z
N GLY A 1 -4.22 -6.12 6.53
CA GLY A 1 -3.34 -6.21 5.33
C GLY A 1 -2.16 -5.25 5.36
N MET A 2 -2.38 -3.94 5.57
CA MET A 2 -1.38 -2.90 5.33
C MET A 2 -0.06 -3.08 6.10
N TYR A 3 -0.11 -3.38 7.40
CA TYR A 3 1.12 -3.64 8.19
C TYR A 3 1.90 -4.88 7.72
N VAL A 4 1.22 -5.90 7.19
CA VAL A 4 1.90 -7.09 6.64
C VAL A 4 2.52 -6.74 5.29
N PHE A 5 1.80 -5.99 4.46
CA PHE A 5 2.32 -5.50 3.18
C PHE A 5 3.57 -4.63 3.37
N GLY A 6 3.53 -3.65 4.27
CA GLY A 6 4.68 -2.77 4.57
C GLY A 6 5.91 -3.56 5.03
N ARG A 7 5.74 -4.49 5.98
CA ARG A 7 6.83 -5.35 6.46
C ARG A 7 7.43 -6.23 5.35
N LYS A 8 6.60 -6.75 4.43
CA LYS A 8 7.10 -7.50 3.29
C LYS A 8 7.90 -6.62 2.34
N ALA A 9 7.42 -5.42 2.03
CA ALA A 9 8.14 -4.48 1.17
C ALA A 9 9.54 -4.16 1.73
N GLU A 10 9.64 -3.89 3.04
CA GLU A 10 10.91 -3.67 3.72
C GLU A 10 11.83 -4.90 3.69
N PHE A 11 11.27 -6.08 3.95
CA PHE A 11 12.03 -7.35 3.90
C PHE A 11 12.63 -7.59 2.51
N TYR A 12 11.84 -7.44 1.45
CA TYR A 12 12.34 -7.63 0.08
C TYR A 12 13.34 -6.55 -0.34
N ALA A 13 13.10 -5.28 0.03
CA ALA A 13 14.01 -4.19 -0.23
C ALA A 13 15.39 -4.45 0.38
N LYS A 14 15.42 -4.84 1.67
CA LYS A 14 16.65 -5.18 2.39
C LYS A 14 17.36 -6.39 1.76
N ASN A 15 16.63 -7.46 1.45
CA ASN A 15 17.22 -8.69 0.96
C ASN A 15 17.72 -8.59 -0.49
N GLN A 16 17.16 -7.68 -1.28
CA GLN A 16 17.56 -7.46 -2.68
C GLN A 16 18.51 -6.26 -2.83
N ASN A 17 18.83 -5.57 -1.73
CA ASN A 17 19.60 -4.32 -1.73
C ASN A 17 19.02 -3.28 -2.71
N ARG A 18 17.68 -3.14 -2.72
CA ARG A 18 16.95 -2.22 -3.60
C ARG A 18 16.21 -1.17 -2.79
N VAL A 19 16.20 0.05 -3.31
CA VAL A 19 15.36 1.13 -2.79
C VAL A 19 13.95 0.95 -3.34
N VAL A 20 12.95 1.17 -2.49
CA VAL A 20 11.54 1.15 -2.87
C VAL A 20 11.04 2.59 -2.87
N ASP A 21 10.82 3.13 -4.07
CA ASP A 21 10.35 4.52 -4.22
C ASP A 21 8.87 4.66 -3.91
N ARG A 22 8.07 3.63 -4.26
CA ARG A 22 6.61 3.65 -4.13
C ARG A 22 6.07 2.31 -3.65
N LYS A 23 5.11 2.36 -2.73
CA LYS A 23 4.39 1.20 -2.20
C LYS A 23 2.94 1.34 -2.61
N ILE A 24 2.44 0.41 -3.43
CA ILE A 24 1.10 0.50 -4.02
C ILE A 24 0.31 -0.75 -3.67
N VAL A 25 -0.90 -0.56 -3.12
CA VAL A 25 -1.90 -1.59 -2.93
C VAL A 25 -3.04 -1.36 -3.92
N ILE A 26 -3.26 -2.34 -4.79
CA ILE A 26 -4.39 -2.35 -5.71
C ILE A 26 -5.39 -3.37 -5.19
N SER A 27 -6.52 -2.89 -4.66
CA SER A 27 -7.58 -3.78 -4.17
C SER A 27 -8.92 -3.06 -4.20
N PRO A 28 -9.97 -3.68 -4.78
CA PRO A 28 -11.31 -3.09 -4.81
C PRO A 28 -11.96 -2.99 -3.41
N MET A 29 -11.41 -3.66 -2.40
CA MET A 29 -12.02 -3.79 -1.06
C MET A 29 -11.06 -3.33 0.04
N VAL A 30 -10.35 -2.21 -0.16
CA VAL A 30 -9.60 -1.60 0.94
C VAL A 30 -10.61 -1.06 1.96
N ASP A 31 -10.64 -1.66 3.14
CA ASP A 31 -11.42 -1.17 4.28
C ASP A 31 -11.05 0.29 4.58
N GLU A 32 -12.04 1.17 4.74
CA GLU A 32 -11.83 2.60 5.01
C GLU A 32 -10.96 2.84 6.24
N ARG A 33 -11.05 1.97 7.26
CA ARG A 33 -10.24 2.05 8.49
C ARG A 33 -8.76 1.76 8.22
N ALA A 34 -8.44 1.14 7.10
CA ALA A 34 -7.06 0.88 6.67
C ALA A 34 -6.45 2.07 5.91
N ILE A 35 -7.24 3.05 5.45
CA ILE A 35 -6.75 4.23 4.72
C ILE A 35 -5.79 5.08 5.57
N PRO A 36 -6.10 5.42 6.85
CA PRO A 36 -5.16 6.17 7.69
C PRO A 36 -3.84 5.44 7.89
N VAL A 37 -3.88 4.11 8.00
CA VAL A 37 -2.70 3.25 8.14
C VAL A 37 -1.89 3.21 6.84
N ALA A 38 -2.56 3.14 5.68
CA ALA A 38 -1.87 3.21 4.40
C ALA A 38 -1.14 4.55 4.23
N LYS A 39 -1.80 5.66 4.57
CA LYS A 39 -1.19 7.00 4.57
C LYS A 39 0.01 7.12 5.50
N SER A 40 -0.11 6.64 6.75
CA SER A 40 1.01 6.71 7.71
C SER A 40 2.22 5.85 7.30
N LEU A 41 1.99 4.81 6.51
CA LEU A 41 3.02 3.93 5.98
C LEU A 41 3.51 4.35 4.59
N SER A 42 3.07 5.48 4.03
CA SER A 42 3.35 5.89 2.64
C SER A 42 3.01 4.79 1.62
N ILE A 43 1.85 4.17 1.79
CA ILE A 43 1.27 3.19 0.88
C ILE A 43 0.15 3.87 0.10
N GLU A 44 0.29 3.94 -1.22
CA GLU A 44 -0.75 4.37 -2.13
C GLU A 44 -1.80 3.26 -2.27
N THR A 45 -3.07 3.62 -2.27
CA THR A 45 -4.17 2.68 -2.44
C THR A 45 -4.95 3.04 -3.70
N TYR A 46 -5.13 2.08 -4.60
CA TYR A 46 -6.02 2.21 -5.75
C TYR A 46 -7.16 1.22 -5.55
N SER A 47 -8.35 1.75 -5.30
CA SER A 47 -9.58 0.97 -5.18
C SER A 47 -10.49 1.24 -6.38
N TYR A 48 -11.36 0.29 -6.73
CA TYR A 48 -12.34 0.48 -7.80
C TYR A 48 -13.31 1.64 -7.47
N ALA A 49 -13.51 1.96 -6.19
CA ALA A 49 -14.36 3.07 -5.76
C ALA A 49 -13.77 4.44 -6.13
N ASP A 50 -12.43 4.58 -6.19
CA ASP A 50 -11.76 5.81 -6.60
C ASP A 50 -11.83 6.06 -8.12
N MET A 51 -12.14 5.03 -8.93
CA MET A 51 -12.13 5.13 -10.39
C MET A 51 -13.50 5.49 -11.00
N VAL A 52 -14.55 5.62 -10.16
CA VAL A 52 -15.94 5.91 -10.58
C VAL A 52 -16.37 7.32 -10.15
N VAL A 53 -15.50 8.32 -10.21
CA VAL A 53 -15.93 9.73 -10.37
C VAL A 53 -14.85 10.49 -11.13
N SER A 54 -15.07 10.70 -12.42
CA SER A 54 -14.64 11.88 -13.19
C SER A 54 -15.64 12.11 -14.30
#